data_AF-A0A9P1F1U5-F1
#
_entry.id   AF-A0A9P1F1U5-F1
#
_cell.length_a   1.000
_cell.length_b   1.000
_cell.length_c   1.000
_cell.angle_alpha   90.00
_cell.angle_beta   90.00
_cell.angle_gamma   90.00
#
_symmetry.space_group_name_H-M   'P 1'
#
loop_
_entity.id
_entity.type
_entity.pdbx_description
1 polymer ?
#
loop_
_entity_poly.entity_id
_entity_poly.type
_entity_poly.pdbx_seq_one_letter_code
_entity_poly.pdbx_strand_id
1 'polypeptide(L)'
;MAREMNTFIVSIDYRLSPETVFPNNLLDCEKAVDYLFSHGKDEFGIDTSRIAIVGDSAGGNLAAAITQRRVRRGEKPEISAQVLIYPLLQLLDLQTVSYRYFHKRLNGFAFVDPESVAFYYMLYAGVPIKKAKELVPVVTSNGHVKKEHLKKIEEKFYYRNTLESDYAYNHSKIPERWPVKESKEAQDLLDPLIFNPDFSPLLRENLENLPKSLVITCEYDILRDEGIIYAQRLKAAGVPTKMINYKNGFHAMLNMHNEVTEASGCLTDVMEWMVDNTMAPIKK
;
A
#
# COMPACT_ATOMS: atom_id res chain seq x y z
N MET A 1 -20.71 -1.22 -4.95
CA MET A 1 -19.98 0.04 -5.24
C MET A 1 -20.64 0.95 -6.29
N ALA A 2 -20.40 0.82 -7.60
CA ALA A 2 -20.83 1.84 -8.59
C ALA A 2 -22.35 2.15 -8.54
N ARG A 3 -23.17 1.10 -8.54
CA ARG A 3 -24.64 1.19 -8.43
C ARG A 3 -25.09 1.77 -7.08
N GLU A 4 -24.48 1.33 -5.98
CA GLU A 4 -24.90 1.71 -4.62
C GLU A 4 -24.52 3.15 -4.28
N MET A 5 -23.35 3.60 -4.73
CA MET A 5 -22.88 4.97 -4.55
C MET A 5 -23.39 5.93 -5.64
N ASN A 6 -24.10 5.43 -6.66
CA ASN A 6 -24.45 6.18 -7.87
C ASN A 6 -23.24 6.97 -8.43
N THR A 7 -22.11 6.27 -8.58
CA THR A 7 -20.81 6.87 -8.92
C THR A 7 -20.22 6.20 -10.14
N PHE A 8 -19.65 7.00 -11.04
CA PHE A 8 -18.85 6.52 -12.16
C PHE A 8 -17.53 5.93 -11.63
N ILE A 9 -17.29 4.64 -11.88
CA ILE A 9 -16.07 3.94 -11.45
C ILE A 9 -15.32 3.46 -12.68
N VAL A 10 -14.01 3.71 -12.69
CA VAL A 10 -13.08 3.19 -13.69
C VAL A 10 -12.16 2.19 -13.02
N SER A 11 -12.26 0.94 -13.46
CA SER A 11 -11.27 -0.09 -13.12
C SER A 11 -10.19 -0.07 -14.19
N ILE A 12 -8.94 0.11 -13.80
CA ILE A 12 -7.82 0.27 -14.73
C ILE A 12 -7.17 -1.11 -14.93
N ASP A 13 -7.23 -1.63 -16.15
CA ASP A 13 -6.52 -2.85 -16.55
C ASP A 13 -5.08 -2.49 -16.99
N TYR A 14 -4.23 -2.19 -16.01
CA TYR A 14 -2.84 -1.83 -16.24
C TYR A 14 -1.99 -3.07 -16.53
N ARG A 15 -0.90 -2.91 -17.29
CA ARG A 15 -0.01 -4.04 -17.59
C ARG A 15 0.60 -4.60 -16.30
N LEU A 16 0.85 -5.90 -16.24
CA LEU A 16 1.32 -6.59 -15.03
C LEU A 16 2.79 -7.01 -15.13
N SER A 17 3.43 -7.22 -13.97
CA SER A 17 4.74 -7.87 -13.87
C SER A 17 4.58 -9.39 -13.95
N PRO A 18 5.57 -10.12 -14.52
CA PRO A 18 6.91 -9.67 -14.92
C PRO A 18 7.02 -9.05 -16.33
N GLU A 19 5.99 -9.11 -17.16
CA GLU A 19 6.03 -8.62 -18.55
C GLU A 19 6.24 -7.10 -18.62
N THR A 20 5.69 -6.38 -17.64
CA THR A 20 5.88 -4.95 -17.45
C THR A 20 6.40 -4.70 -16.04
N VAL A 21 7.54 -4.02 -15.94
CA VAL A 21 8.26 -3.76 -14.69
C VAL A 21 8.13 -2.29 -14.29
N PHE A 22 8.43 -1.98 -13.04
CA PHE A 22 8.47 -0.61 -12.53
C PHE A 22 9.33 0.30 -13.42
N PRO A 23 8.88 1.53 -13.74
CA PRO A 23 7.64 2.18 -13.27
C PRO A 23 6.46 2.05 -14.24
N ASN A 24 6.52 1.21 -15.27
CA ASN A 24 5.57 1.28 -16.38
C ASN A 24 4.12 0.94 -15.97
N ASN A 25 3.92 0.02 -15.03
CA ASN A 25 2.60 -0.30 -14.47
C ASN A 25 1.98 0.92 -13.75
N LEU A 26 2.81 1.63 -12.98
CA LEU A 26 2.43 2.88 -12.31
C LEU A 26 2.08 3.98 -13.33
N LEU A 27 2.86 4.10 -14.41
CA LEU A 27 2.63 5.09 -15.46
C LEU A 27 1.35 4.81 -16.26
N ASP A 28 0.96 3.54 -16.44
CA ASP A 28 -0.31 3.19 -17.07
C ASP A 28 -1.50 3.70 -16.23
N CYS A 29 -1.46 3.45 -14.92
CA CYS A 29 -2.47 3.95 -14.00
C CYS A 29 -2.50 5.47 -13.92
N GLU A 30 -1.33 6.12 -13.82
CA GLU A 30 -1.23 7.59 -13.80
C GLU A 30 -1.81 8.20 -15.09
N LYS A 31 -1.51 7.61 -16.26
CA LYS A 31 -2.07 8.07 -17.54
C LYS A 31 -3.58 7.95 -17.60
N ALA A 32 -4.17 6.87 -17.05
CA ALA A 32 -5.62 6.72 -16.98
C ALA A 32 -6.25 7.78 -16.06
N VAL A 33 -5.63 8.08 -14.91
CA VAL A 33 -6.07 9.16 -14.01
C VAL A 33 -6.00 10.52 -14.71
N ASP A 34 -4.90 10.81 -15.39
CA ASP A 34 -4.70 12.07 -16.13
C ASP A 34 -5.71 12.22 -17.28
N TYR A 35 -6.05 11.11 -17.94
CA TYR A 35 -7.10 11.08 -18.97
C TYR A 35 -8.46 11.46 -18.40
N LEU A 36 -8.83 10.91 -17.24
CA LEU A 36 -10.10 11.23 -16.58
C LEU A 36 -10.19 12.70 -16.17
N PHE A 37 -9.09 13.29 -15.67
CA PHE A 37 -9.07 14.73 -15.40
C PHE A 37 -9.23 15.58 -16.66
N SER A 38 -8.64 15.15 -17.77
CA SER A 38 -8.60 15.93 -19.02
C SER A 38 -9.87 15.81 -19.86
N HIS A 39 -10.45 14.61 -19.94
CA HIS A 39 -11.55 14.29 -20.87
C HIS A 39 -12.83 13.85 -20.15
N GLY A 40 -12.78 13.57 -18.84
CA GLY A 40 -13.90 12.93 -18.15
C GLY A 40 -15.18 13.76 -18.15
N LYS A 41 -15.08 15.08 -18.11
CA LYS A 41 -16.24 15.98 -18.20
C LYS A 41 -16.94 15.86 -19.55
N ASP A 42 -16.17 15.92 -20.64
CA ASP A 42 -16.72 16.01 -21.99
C ASP A 42 -17.15 14.63 -22.53
N GLU A 43 -16.41 13.56 -22.18
CA GLU A 43 -16.69 12.20 -22.66
C GLU A 43 -17.65 11.42 -21.77
N PHE A 44 -17.60 11.64 -20.45
CA PHE A 44 -18.38 10.85 -19.49
C PHE A 44 -19.35 11.67 -18.65
N GLY A 45 -19.36 13.00 -18.79
CA GLY A 45 -20.22 13.88 -18.00
C GLY A 45 -19.88 13.93 -16.51
N ILE A 46 -18.66 13.52 -16.13
CA ILE A 46 -18.24 13.47 -14.71
C ILE A 46 -17.68 14.81 -14.23
N ASP A 47 -17.82 15.07 -12.94
CA ASP A 47 -17.21 16.22 -12.29
C ASP A 47 -15.76 15.92 -11.91
N THR A 48 -14.82 16.45 -12.70
CA THR A 48 -13.39 16.18 -12.55
C THR A 48 -12.79 16.82 -11.29
N SER A 49 -13.49 17.72 -10.58
CA SER A 49 -13.01 18.23 -9.29
C SER A 49 -13.31 17.28 -8.12
N ARG A 50 -13.98 16.16 -8.37
CA ARG A 50 -14.39 15.18 -7.35
C ARG A 50 -13.77 13.80 -7.51
N ILE A 51 -12.78 13.64 -8.40
CA ILE A 51 -12.12 12.36 -8.64
C ILE A 51 -11.37 11.88 -7.38
N ALA A 52 -11.69 10.67 -6.93
CA ALA A 52 -10.98 9.97 -5.88
C ALA A 52 -10.30 8.72 -6.44
N ILE A 53 -9.22 8.29 -5.78
CA ILE A 53 -8.45 7.10 -6.15
C ILE A 53 -8.58 6.03 -5.07
N VAL A 54 -8.80 4.79 -5.49
CA VAL A 54 -8.99 3.64 -4.60
C VAL A 54 -8.06 2.52 -5.08
N GLY A 55 -7.41 1.85 -4.15
CA GLY A 55 -6.59 0.68 -4.45
C GLY A 55 -6.41 -0.24 -3.26
N ASP A 56 -6.39 -1.53 -3.53
CA ASP A 56 -6.18 -2.59 -2.54
C ASP A 56 -4.82 -3.27 -2.75
N SER A 57 -4.13 -3.69 -1.68
CA SER A 57 -2.85 -4.38 -1.74
C SER A 57 -1.81 -3.63 -2.62
N ALA A 58 -1.34 -4.25 -3.72
CA ALA A 58 -0.47 -3.61 -4.71
C ALA A 58 -1.16 -2.42 -5.43
N GLY A 59 -2.47 -2.47 -5.66
CA GLY A 59 -3.25 -1.30 -6.12
C GLY A 59 -3.22 -0.15 -5.11
N GLY A 60 -3.17 -0.46 -3.81
CA GLY A 60 -2.95 0.50 -2.74
C GLY A 60 -1.58 1.18 -2.81
N ASN A 61 -0.53 0.44 -3.22
CA ASN A 61 0.77 1.02 -3.56
C ASN A 61 0.64 2.06 -4.67
N LEU A 62 0.04 1.67 -5.79
CA LEU A 62 -0.12 2.52 -6.97
C LEU A 62 -0.95 3.76 -6.66
N ALA A 63 -2.06 3.61 -5.93
CA ALA A 63 -2.91 4.71 -5.51
C ALA A 63 -2.16 5.75 -4.66
N ALA A 64 -1.38 5.28 -3.68
CA ALA A 64 -0.55 6.17 -2.86
C ALA A 64 0.56 6.84 -3.70
N ALA A 65 1.27 6.10 -4.55
CA ALA A 65 2.33 6.60 -5.40
C ALA A 65 1.83 7.69 -6.38
N ILE A 66 0.73 7.44 -7.08
CA ILE A 66 0.13 8.39 -8.05
C ILE A 66 -0.29 9.67 -7.33
N THR A 67 -0.96 9.54 -6.18
CA THR A 67 -1.41 10.68 -5.39
C THR A 67 -0.22 11.56 -4.98
N GLN A 68 0.84 10.96 -4.44
CA GLN A 68 2.06 11.67 -4.06
C GLN A 68 2.74 12.34 -5.26
N ARG A 69 2.78 11.67 -6.42
CA ARG A 69 3.38 12.22 -7.66
C ARG A 69 2.63 13.43 -8.18
N ARG A 70 1.29 13.36 -8.23
CA ARG A 70 0.44 14.48 -8.67
C ARG A 70 0.58 15.70 -7.75
N VAL A 71 0.53 15.50 -6.43
CA VAL A 71 0.74 16.60 -5.46
C VAL A 71 2.12 17.22 -5.59
N ARG A 72 3.18 16.40 -5.70
CA ARG A 72 4.56 16.90 -5.91
C ARG A 72 4.69 17.75 -7.18
N ARG A 73 3.98 17.39 -8.25
CA ARG A 73 3.98 18.13 -9.53
C ARG A 73 3.07 19.36 -9.51
N GLY A 74 2.26 19.54 -8.47
CA GLY A 74 1.29 20.63 -8.40
C GLY A 74 0.14 20.48 -9.41
N GLU A 75 -0.18 19.25 -9.81
CA GLU A 75 -1.22 18.98 -10.82
C GLU A 75 -2.61 19.42 -10.33
N LYS A 76 -3.40 20.02 -11.23
CA LYS A 76 -4.77 20.46 -10.98
C LYS A 76 -5.72 19.93 -12.07
N PRO A 77 -7.00 19.62 -11.74
CA PRO A 77 -7.57 19.52 -10.41
C PRO A 77 -6.88 18.45 -9.54
N GLU A 78 -6.97 18.62 -8.21
CA GLU A 78 -6.40 17.66 -7.26
C GLU A 78 -7.29 16.42 -7.15
N ILE A 79 -6.68 15.29 -6.77
CA ILE A 79 -7.43 14.13 -6.30
C ILE A 79 -8.17 14.56 -5.02
N SER A 80 -9.47 14.31 -4.94
CA SER A 80 -10.32 14.76 -3.83
C SER A 80 -10.18 13.91 -2.58
N ALA A 81 -9.90 12.61 -2.75
CA ALA A 81 -9.73 11.63 -1.69
C ALA A 81 -8.90 10.41 -2.18
N GLN A 82 -8.20 9.75 -1.26
CA GLN A 82 -7.55 8.46 -1.51
C GLN A 82 -8.05 7.38 -0.53
N VAL A 83 -8.31 6.17 -1.03
CA VAL A 83 -8.68 5.00 -0.22
C VAL A 83 -7.66 3.89 -0.46
N LEU A 84 -6.98 3.48 0.61
CA LEU A 84 -5.91 2.49 0.60
C LEU A 84 -6.33 1.30 1.43
N ILE A 85 -6.55 0.15 0.79
CA ILE A 85 -7.09 -1.04 1.43
C ILE A 85 -5.98 -2.08 1.58
N TYR A 86 -5.63 -2.44 2.83
CA TYR A 86 -4.49 -3.30 3.19
C TYR A 86 -3.26 -3.11 2.28
N PRO A 87 -2.75 -1.86 2.17
CA PRO A 87 -1.84 -1.49 1.09
C PRO A 87 -0.42 -2.05 1.30
N LEU A 88 0.21 -2.48 0.20
CA LEU A 88 1.62 -2.86 0.14
C LEU A 88 2.46 -1.61 -0.12
N LEU A 89 3.28 -1.15 0.82
CA LEU A 89 3.84 0.21 0.79
C LEU A 89 5.37 0.30 0.87
N GLN A 90 6.07 -0.79 1.20
CA GLN A 90 7.55 -0.78 1.26
C GLN A 90 8.22 -2.14 1.02
N LEU A 91 9.48 -2.11 0.54
CA LEU A 91 10.37 -3.29 0.38
C LEU A 91 11.56 -3.30 1.36
N LEU A 92 11.70 -2.33 2.27
CA LEU A 92 12.86 -2.21 3.16
C LEU A 92 12.89 -3.19 4.34
N ASP A 93 11.77 -3.37 5.04
CA ASP A 93 11.67 -4.21 6.23
C ASP A 93 10.53 -5.23 6.10
N LEU A 94 10.86 -6.42 5.63
CA LEU A 94 9.92 -7.56 5.54
C LEU A 94 9.91 -8.39 6.82
N GLN A 95 10.25 -7.78 7.95
CA GLN A 95 10.29 -8.42 9.27
C GLN A 95 9.66 -7.53 10.36
N THR A 96 8.69 -6.69 10.00
CA THR A 96 7.86 -5.98 10.99
C THR A 96 7.17 -6.97 11.94
N VAL A 97 6.47 -6.46 12.96
CA VAL A 97 5.78 -7.33 13.93
C VAL A 97 4.73 -8.17 13.22
N SER A 98 3.91 -7.57 12.36
CA SER A 98 2.90 -8.27 11.59
C SER A 98 3.49 -9.36 10.68
N TYR A 99 4.59 -9.07 9.96
CA TYR A 99 5.29 -10.06 9.13
C TYR A 99 5.69 -11.28 9.96
N ARG A 100 6.38 -11.08 11.09
CA ARG A 100 6.88 -12.18 11.92
C ARG A 100 5.77 -12.92 12.65
N TYR A 101 4.85 -12.17 13.25
CA TYR A 101 3.81 -12.72 14.12
C TYR A 101 2.78 -13.54 13.36
N PHE A 102 2.29 -13.02 12.23
CA PHE A 102 1.28 -13.70 11.42
C PHE A 102 1.89 -14.76 10.52
N HIS A 103 3.11 -14.59 9.99
CA HIS A 103 3.79 -15.68 9.30
C HIS A 103 3.97 -16.88 10.23
N LYS A 104 4.45 -16.70 11.47
CA LYS A 104 4.59 -17.83 12.42
C LYS A 104 3.28 -18.61 12.65
N ARG A 105 2.13 -17.94 12.59
CA ARG A 105 0.81 -18.54 12.91
C ARG A 105 0.07 -19.07 11.69
N LEU A 106 0.26 -18.42 10.55
CA LEU A 106 -0.52 -18.64 9.33
C LEU A 106 0.34 -19.16 8.18
N ASN A 107 1.58 -19.58 8.44
CA ASN A 107 2.45 -20.17 7.41
C ASN A 107 1.75 -21.36 6.75
N GLY A 108 1.64 -21.32 5.41
CA GLY A 108 0.92 -22.32 4.61
C GLY A 108 -0.61 -22.14 4.55
N PHE A 109 -1.18 -21.14 5.24
CA PHE A 109 -2.62 -20.87 5.27
C PHE A 109 -3.01 -19.45 4.83
N ALA A 110 -2.13 -18.46 5.04
CA ALA A 110 -2.39 -17.08 4.62
C ALA A 110 -2.38 -16.94 3.10
N PHE A 111 -3.25 -16.07 2.55
CA PHE A 111 -3.24 -15.71 1.13
C PHE A 111 -1.96 -15.01 0.69
N VAL A 112 -1.37 -14.24 1.61
CA VAL A 112 -0.13 -13.50 1.37
C VAL A 112 0.79 -13.71 2.57
N ASP A 113 2.04 -14.05 2.27
CA ASP A 113 3.09 -14.32 3.23
C ASP A 113 4.39 -13.56 2.85
N PRO A 114 5.38 -13.48 3.74
CA PRO A 114 6.61 -12.71 3.50
C PRO A 114 7.43 -13.15 2.28
N GLU A 115 7.40 -14.43 1.93
CA GLU A 115 8.10 -14.97 0.75
C GLU A 115 7.40 -14.53 -0.53
N SER A 116 6.07 -14.60 -0.54
CA SER A 116 5.24 -14.10 -1.64
C SER A 116 5.46 -12.60 -1.88
N VAL A 117 5.49 -11.79 -0.83
CA VAL A 117 5.75 -10.33 -0.96
C VAL A 117 7.15 -10.07 -1.52
N ALA A 118 8.17 -10.73 -0.98
CA ALA A 118 9.53 -10.62 -1.50
C ALA A 118 9.60 -10.97 -2.99
N PHE A 119 8.94 -12.06 -3.38
CA PHE A 119 8.86 -12.51 -4.77
C PHE A 119 8.17 -11.47 -5.68
N TYR A 120 6.98 -10.99 -5.31
CA TYR A 120 6.23 -10.03 -6.13
C TYR A 120 6.94 -8.68 -6.28
N TYR A 121 7.55 -8.17 -5.21
CA TYR A 121 8.36 -6.95 -5.30
C TYR A 121 9.58 -7.12 -6.21
N MET A 122 10.22 -8.30 -6.21
CA MET A 122 11.32 -8.59 -7.12
C MET A 122 10.86 -8.65 -8.58
N LEU A 123 9.69 -9.24 -8.87
CA LEU A 123 9.12 -9.18 -10.22
C LEU A 123 8.81 -7.75 -10.64
N TYR A 124 8.25 -6.94 -9.73
CA TYR A 124 7.98 -5.53 -9.97
C TYR A 124 9.27 -4.72 -10.20
N ALA A 125 10.36 -5.07 -9.52
CA ALA A 125 11.69 -4.53 -9.72
C ALA A 125 12.37 -5.01 -11.03
N GLY A 126 11.75 -5.95 -11.76
CA GLY A 126 12.31 -6.53 -12.98
C GLY A 126 13.36 -7.61 -12.77
N VAL A 127 13.43 -8.18 -11.58
CA VAL A 127 14.27 -9.37 -11.33
C VAL A 127 13.64 -10.57 -12.04
N PRO A 128 14.38 -11.29 -12.90
CA PRO A 128 13.85 -12.45 -13.61
C PRO A 128 13.30 -13.52 -12.66
N ILE A 129 12.18 -14.16 -13.00
CA ILE A 129 11.48 -15.13 -12.13
C ILE A 129 12.42 -16.15 -11.48
N LYS A 130 13.32 -16.77 -12.25
CA LYS A 130 14.26 -17.77 -11.72
C LYS A 130 15.15 -17.18 -10.63
N LYS A 131 15.70 -15.98 -10.88
CA LYS A 131 16.55 -15.27 -9.93
C LYS A 131 15.75 -14.81 -8.71
N ALA A 132 14.54 -14.31 -8.91
CA ALA A 132 13.65 -13.92 -7.82
C ALA A 132 13.41 -15.10 -6.86
N LYS A 133 13.10 -16.30 -7.38
CA LYS A 133 12.95 -17.52 -6.55
C LYS A 133 14.20 -17.84 -5.73
N GLU A 134 15.39 -17.69 -6.31
CA GLU A 134 16.66 -17.92 -5.60
C GLU A 134 16.87 -16.90 -4.47
N LEU A 135 16.46 -15.64 -4.67
CA LEU A 135 16.69 -14.53 -3.75
C LEU A 135 15.60 -14.35 -2.69
N VAL A 136 14.47 -15.06 -2.75
CA VAL A 136 13.38 -14.95 -1.76
C VAL A 136 13.90 -15.06 -0.31
N PRO A 137 14.69 -16.08 0.08
CA PRO A 137 15.16 -16.20 1.47
C PRO A 137 16.07 -15.06 1.91
N VAL A 138 16.77 -14.41 0.97
CA VAL A 138 17.60 -13.24 1.21
C VAL A 138 16.70 -12.04 1.49
N VAL A 139 15.78 -11.73 0.57
CA VAL A 139 14.92 -10.54 0.62
C VAL A 139 13.97 -10.58 1.81
N THR A 140 13.35 -11.73 2.10
CA THR A 140 12.50 -11.92 3.29
C THR A 140 13.27 -11.69 4.60
N SER A 141 14.57 -11.97 4.62
CA SER A 141 15.44 -11.70 5.77
C SER A 141 16.04 -10.28 5.79
N ASN A 142 15.62 -9.40 4.87
CA ASN A 142 16.18 -8.06 4.61
C ASN A 142 17.65 -8.05 4.16
N GLY A 143 18.16 -9.15 3.60
CA GLY A 143 19.54 -9.27 3.14
C GLY A 143 19.90 -8.41 1.92
N HIS A 144 18.89 -7.87 1.24
CA HIS A 144 19.02 -6.91 0.14
C HIS A 144 19.28 -5.47 0.60
N VAL A 145 19.17 -5.19 1.90
CA VAL A 145 19.45 -3.87 2.45
C VAL A 145 20.93 -3.78 2.83
N LYS A 146 21.65 -2.80 2.27
CA LYS A 146 23.05 -2.53 2.65
C LYS A 146 23.16 -2.01 4.08
N LYS A 147 24.22 -2.40 4.80
CA LYS A 147 24.46 -1.96 6.19
C LYS A 147 24.53 -0.44 6.35
N GLU A 148 25.06 0.26 5.36
CA GLU A 148 25.13 1.72 5.34
C GLU A 148 23.75 2.42 5.35
N HIS A 149 22.68 1.69 5.00
CA HIS A 149 21.32 2.21 4.99
C HIS A 149 20.56 2.00 6.31
N LEU A 150 21.06 1.13 7.22
CA LEU A 150 20.34 0.76 8.45
C LEU A 150 19.98 1.98 9.31
N LYS A 151 20.90 2.93 9.48
CA LYS A 151 20.64 4.15 10.26
C LYS A 151 19.49 4.98 9.66
N LYS A 152 19.49 5.17 8.34
CA LYS A 152 18.43 5.90 7.63
C LYS A 152 17.07 5.20 7.75
N ILE A 153 17.07 3.87 7.80
CA ILE A 153 15.85 3.07 7.98
C ILE A 153 15.32 3.25 9.40
N GLU A 154 16.18 3.15 10.41
CA GLU A 154 15.80 3.38 11.82
C GLU A 154 15.16 4.76 12.02
N GLU A 155 15.74 5.81 11.42
CA GLU A 155 15.20 7.17 11.45
C GLU A 155 13.81 7.28 10.78
N LYS A 156 13.60 6.62 9.63
CA LYS A 156 12.33 6.67 8.89
C LYS A 156 11.23 5.77 9.45
N PHE A 157 11.60 4.72 10.19
CA PHE A 157 10.67 3.77 10.81
C PHE A 157 10.59 3.97 12.33
N TYR A 158 10.70 5.21 12.84
CA TYR A 158 10.59 5.47 14.29
C TYR A 158 9.28 4.97 14.92
N TYR A 159 8.21 4.86 14.13
CA TYR A 159 6.93 4.25 14.54
C TYR A 159 6.99 2.75 14.82
N ARG A 160 8.04 2.05 14.34
CA ARG A 160 8.23 0.62 14.59
C ARG A 160 8.34 0.31 16.08
N ASN A 161 9.01 1.19 16.83
CA ASN A 161 9.14 1.04 18.28
C ASN A 161 7.78 1.19 18.99
N THR A 162 6.90 2.05 18.47
CA THR A 162 5.53 2.24 19.00
C THR A 162 4.64 1.04 18.71
N LEU A 163 4.76 0.41 17.53
CA LEU A 163 4.00 -0.79 17.20
C LEU A 163 4.45 -2.02 18.01
N GLU A 164 5.76 -2.14 18.26
CA GLU A 164 6.32 -3.21 19.10
C GLU A 164 5.85 -3.12 20.57
N SER A 165 5.54 -1.91 21.08
CA SER A 165 5.03 -1.71 22.45
C SER A 165 3.50 -1.85 22.59
N ASP A 166 2.75 -1.37 21.60
CA ASP A 166 1.28 -1.21 21.73
C ASP A 166 0.50 -2.48 21.40
N TYR A 167 1.03 -3.34 20.53
CA TYR A 167 0.39 -4.60 20.14
C TYR A 167 0.91 -5.77 21.00
N ALA A 168 0.55 -5.76 22.28
CA ALA A 168 0.67 -6.94 23.13
C ALA A 168 -0.40 -7.95 22.70
N TYR A 169 -0.05 -8.87 21.80
CA TYR A 169 -0.94 -9.98 21.45
C TYR A 169 -1.11 -10.90 22.65
N ASN A 170 -2.18 -10.71 23.43
CA ASN A 170 -2.65 -11.51 24.56
C ASN A 170 -1.76 -12.73 24.87
N HIS A 171 -0.73 -12.50 25.71
CA HIS A 171 0.13 -13.53 26.30
C HIS A 171 1.10 -14.27 25.36
N SER A 172 1.33 -13.79 24.13
CA SER A 172 2.29 -14.37 23.19
C SER A 172 3.52 -13.49 22.98
N LYS A 173 4.73 -14.03 23.17
CA LYS A 173 5.98 -13.35 22.80
C LYS A 173 5.99 -13.08 21.28
N ILE A 174 6.23 -11.83 20.88
CA ILE A 174 6.49 -11.48 19.47
C ILE A 174 7.69 -12.31 18.98
N PRO A 175 7.61 -12.98 17.82
CA PRO A 175 8.74 -13.76 17.31
C PRO A 175 9.95 -12.87 17.06
N GLU A 176 11.14 -13.38 17.36
CA GLU A 176 12.40 -12.68 17.06
C GLU A 176 12.59 -12.51 15.55
N ARG A 177 13.44 -11.56 15.16
CA ARG A 177 13.79 -11.36 13.76
C ARG A 177 14.56 -12.57 13.24
N TRP A 178 14.31 -12.94 11.99
CA TRP A 178 15.08 -13.99 11.33
C TRP A 178 16.53 -13.50 11.10
N PRO A 179 17.52 -14.40 11.19
CA PRO A 179 18.89 -14.07 10.83
C PRO A 179 18.98 -13.55 9.40
N VAL A 180 19.64 -12.40 9.24
CA VAL A 180 19.82 -11.77 7.93
C VAL A 180 20.75 -12.63 7.08
N LYS A 181 20.28 -13.04 5.90
CA LYS A 181 21.09 -13.71 4.88
C LYS A 181 21.55 -12.67 3.88
N GLU A 182 22.72 -12.07 4.11
CA GLU A 182 23.28 -11.05 3.23
C GLU A 182 23.54 -11.59 1.81
N SER A 183 23.23 -10.77 0.80
CA SER A 183 23.59 -11.05 -0.59
C SER A 183 23.94 -9.77 -1.31
N LYS A 184 25.19 -9.66 -1.76
CA LYS A 184 25.64 -8.53 -2.59
C LYS A 184 24.84 -8.44 -3.89
N GLU A 185 24.48 -9.58 -4.49
CA GLU A 185 23.67 -9.61 -5.71
C GLU A 185 22.29 -8.99 -5.46
N ALA A 186 21.61 -9.36 -4.37
CA ALA A 186 20.30 -8.78 -4.05
C ALA A 186 20.40 -7.29 -3.70
N GLN A 187 21.47 -6.88 -3.02
CA GLN A 187 21.76 -5.47 -2.75
C GLN A 187 21.92 -4.70 -4.06
N ASP A 188 22.83 -5.12 -4.95
CA ASP A 188 23.09 -4.41 -6.20
C ASP A 188 21.84 -4.32 -7.09
N LEU A 189 20.98 -5.35 -7.09
CA LEU A 189 19.73 -5.37 -7.85
C LEU A 189 18.65 -4.42 -7.28
N LEU A 190 18.50 -4.34 -5.97
CA LEU A 190 17.35 -3.68 -5.34
C LEU A 190 17.67 -2.29 -4.78
N ASP A 191 18.93 -2.00 -4.46
CA ASP A 191 19.39 -0.74 -3.88
C ASP A 191 18.92 0.52 -4.64
N PRO A 192 18.89 0.54 -5.99
CA PRO A 192 18.37 1.69 -6.73
C PRO A 192 16.87 1.97 -6.49
N LEU A 193 16.12 0.98 -6.01
CA LEU A 193 14.66 1.02 -5.87
C LEU A 193 14.20 1.14 -4.42
N ILE A 194 14.93 0.58 -3.45
CA ILE A 194 14.45 0.45 -2.07
C ILE A 194 14.13 1.78 -1.37
N PHE A 195 14.69 2.91 -1.83
CA PHE A 195 14.35 4.24 -1.34
C PHE A 195 13.53 5.08 -2.33
N ASN A 196 13.20 4.54 -3.50
CA ASN A 196 12.38 5.24 -4.47
C ASN A 196 10.94 5.34 -3.94
N PRO A 197 10.43 6.54 -3.64
CA PRO A 197 9.11 6.71 -3.06
C PRO A 197 7.97 6.44 -4.06
N ASP A 198 8.26 6.28 -5.35
CA ASP A 198 7.27 5.83 -6.34
C ASP A 198 7.17 4.28 -6.36
N PHE A 199 8.16 3.59 -5.77
CA PHE A 199 8.19 2.13 -5.59
C PHE A 199 7.74 1.71 -4.18
N SER A 200 8.16 2.48 -3.17
CA SER A 200 7.79 2.32 -1.76
C SER A 200 7.21 3.63 -1.22
N PRO A 201 5.90 3.89 -1.44
CA PRO A 201 5.23 5.15 -1.08
C PRO A 201 5.34 5.51 0.40
N LEU A 202 5.54 4.52 1.27
CA LEU A 202 5.82 4.77 2.68
C LEU A 202 7.02 5.72 2.87
N LEU A 203 7.99 5.73 1.96
CA LEU A 203 9.28 6.39 2.18
C LEU A 203 9.35 7.84 1.71
N ARG A 204 8.29 8.36 1.09
CA ARG A 204 8.20 9.78 0.70
C ARG A 204 8.46 10.67 1.91
N GLU A 205 9.28 11.69 1.75
CA GLU A 205 9.68 12.54 2.88
C GLU A 205 8.58 13.49 3.31
N ASN A 206 8.01 14.23 2.35
CA ASN A 206 6.89 15.11 2.60
C ASN A 206 5.56 14.45 2.18
N LEU A 207 4.62 14.35 3.11
CA LEU A 207 3.26 13.86 2.91
C LEU A 207 2.20 14.97 3.10
N GLU A 208 2.62 16.22 3.30
CA GLU A 208 1.72 17.38 3.38
C GLU A 208 0.94 17.55 2.08
N ASN A 209 -0.24 18.18 2.20
CA ASN A 209 -1.13 18.50 1.07
C ASN A 209 -1.65 17.27 0.29
N LEU A 210 -1.39 16.04 0.75
CA LEU A 210 -2.09 14.87 0.23
C LEU A 210 -3.58 14.96 0.58
N PRO A 211 -4.46 14.38 -0.27
CA PRO A 211 -5.88 14.43 -0.03
C PRO A 211 -6.26 13.62 1.19
N LYS A 212 -7.46 13.94 1.71
CA LYS A 212 -8.08 13.14 2.78
C LYS A 212 -8.07 11.66 2.44
N SER A 213 -7.76 10.87 3.45
CA SER A 213 -7.36 9.48 3.28
C SER A 213 -8.19 8.55 4.14
N LEU A 214 -8.61 7.44 3.56
CA LEU A 214 -9.06 6.26 4.30
C LEU A 214 -8.00 5.18 4.15
N VAL A 215 -7.41 4.76 5.28
CA VAL A 215 -6.49 3.63 5.31
C VAL A 215 -7.15 2.48 6.06
N ILE A 216 -7.32 1.35 5.38
CA ILE A 216 -7.87 0.13 5.95
C ILE A 216 -6.75 -0.88 6.12
N THR A 217 -6.68 -1.51 7.28
CA THR A 217 -5.80 -2.65 7.54
C THR A 217 -6.61 -3.85 8.02
N CYS A 218 -6.02 -5.03 7.92
CA CYS A 218 -6.57 -6.28 8.41
C CYS A 218 -5.72 -6.79 9.58
N GLU A 219 -6.35 -7.30 10.63
CA GLU A 219 -5.61 -7.81 11.78
C GLU A 219 -4.72 -8.98 11.38
N TYR A 220 -5.24 -9.97 10.66
CA TYR A 220 -4.52 -11.17 10.23
C TYR A 220 -3.83 -10.98 8.88
N ASP A 221 -3.02 -9.92 8.78
CA ASP A 221 -2.29 -9.54 7.57
C ASP A 221 -0.85 -9.15 7.90
N ILE A 222 0.11 -9.68 7.13
CA ILE A 222 1.50 -9.29 7.26
C ILE A 222 1.74 -7.83 6.88
N LEU A 223 0.93 -7.24 5.99
CA LEU A 223 1.07 -5.83 5.57
C LEU A 223 0.45 -4.83 6.56
N ARG A 224 -0.17 -5.31 7.64
CA ARG A 224 -0.89 -4.47 8.60
C ARG A 224 -0.04 -3.32 9.13
N ASP A 225 1.19 -3.61 9.57
CA ASP A 225 2.04 -2.62 10.23
C ASP A 225 2.43 -1.49 9.27
N GLU A 226 2.76 -1.77 8.01
CA GLU A 226 3.10 -0.70 7.05
C GLU A 226 1.91 0.20 6.72
N GLY A 227 0.69 -0.35 6.67
CA GLY A 227 -0.54 0.43 6.55
C GLY A 227 -0.77 1.36 7.76
N ILE A 228 -0.56 0.85 8.97
CA ILE A 228 -0.68 1.66 10.20
C ILE A 228 0.37 2.77 10.23
N ILE A 229 1.64 2.46 9.92
CA ILE A 229 2.72 3.45 9.88
C ILE A 229 2.38 4.55 8.87
N TYR A 230 1.91 4.19 7.68
CA TYR A 230 1.55 5.18 6.67
C TYR A 230 0.41 6.08 7.13
N ALA A 231 -0.65 5.53 7.72
CA ALA A 231 -1.76 6.30 8.26
C ALA A 231 -1.32 7.26 9.38
N GLN A 232 -0.42 6.84 10.27
CA GLN A 232 0.14 7.69 11.31
C GLN A 232 0.98 8.83 10.71
N ARG A 233 1.76 8.55 9.67
CA ARG A 233 2.55 9.57 8.97
C ARG A 233 1.70 10.58 8.21
N LEU A 234 0.61 10.14 7.58
CA LEU A 234 -0.37 11.05 6.98
C LEU A 234 -0.96 11.99 8.03
N LYS A 235 -1.39 11.46 9.18
CA LYS A 235 -1.92 12.27 10.30
C LYS A 235 -0.87 13.27 10.82
N ALA A 236 0.38 12.84 10.98
CA ALA A 236 1.46 13.69 11.45
C ALA A 236 1.79 14.83 10.46
N ALA A 237 1.58 14.61 9.16
CA ALA A 237 1.71 15.63 8.11
C ALA A 237 0.46 16.52 7.95
N GLY A 238 -0.53 16.41 8.86
CA GLY A 238 -1.75 17.22 8.82
C GLY A 238 -2.81 16.75 7.82
N VAL A 239 -2.64 15.58 7.20
CA VAL A 239 -3.62 15.03 6.25
C VAL A 239 -4.83 14.45 7.00
N PRO A 240 -6.07 14.88 6.69
CA PRO A 240 -7.27 14.31 7.30
C PRO A 240 -7.37 12.81 6.98
N THR A 241 -7.13 11.95 7.97
CA THR A 241 -6.98 10.50 7.75
C THR A 241 -7.83 9.68 8.71
N LYS A 242 -8.80 8.93 8.16
CA LYS A 242 -9.52 7.86 8.89
C LYS A 242 -8.73 6.56 8.74
N MET A 243 -8.55 5.84 9.83
CA MET A 243 -7.92 4.52 9.85
C MET A 243 -8.89 3.50 10.44
N ILE A 244 -9.07 2.37 9.77
CA ILE A 244 -9.90 1.25 10.24
C ILE A 244 -9.05 -0.02 10.21
N ASN A 245 -8.98 -0.75 11.32
CA ASN A 245 -8.37 -2.07 11.37
C ASN A 245 -9.45 -3.13 11.59
N TYR A 246 -9.68 -3.99 10.59
CA TYR A 246 -10.65 -5.09 10.70
C TYR A 246 -10.09 -6.20 11.57
N LYS A 247 -10.66 -6.36 12.76
CA LYS A 247 -10.18 -7.29 13.81
C LYS A 247 -10.18 -8.76 13.37
N ASN A 248 -11.08 -9.15 12.48
CA ASN A 248 -11.11 -10.50 11.90
C ASN A 248 -10.76 -10.51 10.41
N GLY A 249 -10.30 -9.38 9.88
CA GLY A 249 -9.92 -9.25 8.47
C GLY A 249 -8.60 -9.94 8.17
N PHE A 250 -8.44 -10.37 6.92
CA PHE A 250 -7.22 -10.96 6.37
C PHE A 250 -6.94 -10.38 4.98
N HIS A 251 -5.71 -10.53 4.50
CA HIS A 251 -5.30 -9.96 3.22
C HIS A 251 -6.18 -10.45 2.05
N ALA A 252 -6.53 -9.54 1.14
CA ALA A 252 -7.36 -9.81 -0.05
C ALA A 252 -8.81 -10.29 0.23
N MET A 253 -9.32 -10.12 1.46
CA MET A 253 -10.68 -10.54 1.83
C MET A 253 -11.80 -9.92 0.97
N LEU A 254 -11.58 -8.77 0.31
CA LEU A 254 -12.61 -8.15 -0.54
C LEU A 254 -12.98 -8.98 -1.78
N ASN A 255 -12.13 -9.92 -2.19
CA ASN A 255 -12.49 -10.91 -3.22
C ASN A 255 -13.62 -11.85 -2.77
N MET A 256 -13.94 -11.86 -1.47
CA MET A 256 -14.97 -12.69 -0.84
C MET A 256 -16.05 -11.83 -0.17
N HIS A 257 -16.33 -10.64 -0.71
CA HIS A 257 -17.27 -9.66 -0.12
C HIS A 257 -18.73 -10.12 -0.08
N ASN A 258 -19.10 -11.21 -0.78
CA ASN A 258 -20.46 -11.78 -0.69
C ASN A 258 -20.56 -12.90 0.35
N GLU A 259 -19.43 -13.46 0.77
CA GLU A 259 -19.32 -14.66 1.60
C GLU A 259 -18.80 -14.35 3.01
N VAL A 260 -17.96 -13.31 3.15
CA VAL A 260 -17.29 -12.96 4.40
C VAL A 260 -17.84 -11.65 4.94
N THR A 261 -18.46 -11.69 6.12
CA THR A 261 -19.08 -10.54 6.79
C THR A 261 -18.12 -9.37 6.96
N GLU A 262 -16.88 -9.61 7.40
CA GLU A 262 -15.84 -8.57 7.50
C GLU A 262 -15.53 -7.90 6.17
N ALA A 263 -15.53 -8.66 5.07
CA ALA A 263 -15.29 -8.13 3.73
C ALA A 263 -16.48 -7.29 3.24
N SER A 264 -17.71 -7.75 3.46
CA SER A 264 -18.92 -6.96 3.17
C SER A 264 -18.94 -5.66 3.98
N GLY A 265 -18.63 -5.74 5.28
CA GLY A 265 -18.54 -4.58 6.17
C GLY A 265 -17.46 -3.60 5.72
N CYS A 266 -16.29 -4.11 5.33
CA CYS A 266 -15.23 -3.30 4.72
C CYS A 266 -15.67 -2.56 3.46
N LEU A 267 -16.42 -3.22 2.59
CA LEU A 267 -16.95 -2.59 1.39
C LEU A 267 -17.94 -1.47 1.73
N THR A 268 -18.83 -1.71 2.70
CA THR A 268 -19.78 -0.70 3.19
C THR A 268 -19.08 0.51 3.77
N ASP A 269 -18.10 0.32 4.67
CA ASP A 269 -17.33 1.41 5.28
C ASP A 269 -16.59 2.26 4.24
N VAL A 270 -16.04 1.63 3.19
CA VAL A 270 -15.42 2.35 2.06
C VAL A 270 -16.46 3.19 1.34
N MET A 271 -17.62 2.62 1.02
CA MET A 271 -18.66 3.32 0.27
C MET A 271 -19.23 4.51 1.04
N GLU A 272 -19.56 4.33 2.32
CA GLU A 272 -20.07 5.40 3.18
C GLU A 272 -19.05 6.54 3.30
N TRP A 273 -17.78 6.19 3.58
CA TRP A 273 -16.74 7.20 3.70
C TRP A 273 -16.52 7.96 2.38
N MET A 274 -16.56 7.27 1.24
CA MET A 274 -16.43 7.89 -0.07
C MET A 274 -17.58 8.86 -0.36
N VAL A 275 -18.83 8.49 -0.04
CA VAL A 275 -19.98 9.39 -0.20
C VAL A 275 -19.81 10.66 0.62
N ASP A 276 -19.46 10.52 1.90
CA ASP A 276 -19.27 11.67 2.81
C ASP A 276 -18.14 12.60 2.37
N ASN A 277 -17.11 12.05 1.74
CA ASN A 277 -15.88 12.78 1.43
C ASN A 277 -15.76 13.21 -0.03
N THR A 278 -16.51 12.63 -0.96
CA THR A 278 -16.43 13.02 -2.38
C THR A 278 -17.72 13.63 -2.90
N MET A 279 -18.87 13.37 -2.27
CA MET A 279 -20.17 13.79 -2.78
C MET A 279 -20.90 14.84 -1.94
N ALA A 280 -20.39 15.19 -0.76
CA ALA A 280 -20.92 16.33 -0.01
C ALA A 280 -20.82 17.63 -0.83
N PRO A 281 -21.85 18.51 -0.82
CA PRO A 281 -21.78 19.79 -1.52
C PRO A 281 -20.59 20.59 -1.02
N ILE A 282 -19.81 21.15 -1.95
CA ILE A 282 -18.72 22.08 -1.63
C ILE A 282 -19.36 23.22 -0.83
N LYS A 283 -19.01 23.35 0.45
CA LYS A 283 -19.39 24.53 1.22
C LYS A 283 -18.75 25.73 0.52
N LYS A 284 -19.58 26.52 -0.16
CA LYS A 284 -19.22 27.80 -0.75
C LYS A 284 -18.81 28.80 0.34
#